data_AF-A0A5J9WRD4-F1
#
_entry.id   AF-A0A5J9WRD4-F1
#
_cell.length_a   1.000
_cell.length_b   1.000
_cell.length_c   1.000
_cell.angle_alpha   90.00
_cell.angle_beta   90.00
_cell.angle_gamma   90.00
#
_symmetry.space_group_name_H-M   'P 1'
#
loop_
_entity.id
_entity.type
_entity.pdbx_description
1 polymer ?
#
loop_
_entity_poly.entity_id
_entity_poly.type
_entity_poly.pdbx_seq_one_letter_code
_entity_poly.pdbx_strand_id
1 'polypeptide(L)'
;MDDPGPSSAATDPSPADEEGDRWVLVPASEVEGADAPKVFNWEDLQQELALLWSLSSALSSARDRKANLAARLESAIEARRAFLQQDNELAEMRQKLQEHSDHMGELKIRTKKMSEDVENQREQLCVRIRTLSVASRTSCAAYSKLEEANKLLSGENGHGRLKNLEQKLRMRQQHMITQVAHVYPVRPLDEQSPAVKRGLTSNIVKTSGTESVLSNGSQNRPLAILGLQLSKQVKKTGYFSDKTEFQKSSTVLGYAAHAVSLIASYLNIPLRYPLRFGGSRSYVLDHAPSVELSSITAAASSVYSSTGMRTMEFPLFFDGPETTRSAYAIFLLNKVILLAIFVFI
;
A
#
# COMPACT_ATOMS: atom_id res chain seq x y z
N MET A 1 -41.52 3.81 -32.03
CA MET A 1 -41.95 5.20 -31.78
C MET A 1 -41.72 5.97 -33.05
N ASP A 2 -42.69 6.57 -33.71
CA ASP A 2 -44.15 6.53 -33.70
C ASP A 2 -44.45 7.47 -34.88
N ASP A 3 -45.10 6.95 -35.91
CA ASP A 3 -45.84 7.78 -36.85
C ASP A 3 -47.19 8.11 -36.17
N PRO A 4 -47.65 9.36 -36.15
CA PRO A 4 -48.72 9.74 -37.07
C PRO A 4 -48.63 11.23 -37.48
N GLY A 5 -49.26 11.75 -38.53
CA GLY A 5 -50.32 11.30 -39.41
C GLY A 5 -50.66 12.46 -40.40
N PRO A 6 -51.65 12.29 -41.27
CA PRO A 6 -51.81 13.07 -42.51
C PRO A 6 -52.75 14.28 -42.37
N SER A 7 -52.46 15.34 -43.14
CA SER A 7 -53.31 16.52 -43.37
C SER A 7 -52.87 17.16 -44.70
N SER A 8 -53.69 17.61 -45.63
CA SER A 8 -55.13 17.87 -45.65
C SER A 8 -55.60 17.90 -47.13
N ALA A 9 -56.91 17.66 -47.30
CA ALA A 9 -57.84 18.33 -48.22
C ALA A 9 -57.29 18.85 -49.58
N ALA A 10 -57.63 18.19 -50.69
CA ALA A 10 -58.84 18.46 -51.49
C ALA A 10 -58.85 19.85 -52.15
N THR A 11 -58.60 19.90 -53.46
CA THR A 11 -59.28 20.83 -54.37
C THR A 11 -59.24 20.24 -55.78
N ASP A 12 -60.33 19.57 -56.17
CA ASP A 12 -60.71 19.41 -57.58
C ASP A 12 -60.95 20.80 -58.19
N PRO A 13 -60.47 21.09 -59.40
CA PRO A 13 -61.11 22.07 -60.27
C PRO A 13 -62.11 21.34 -61.17
N SER A 14 -63.40 21.44 -60.83
CA SER A 14 -64.49 21.24 -61.79
C SER A 14 -64.34 22.21 -62.97
N PRO A 15 -64.83 21.82 -64.17
CA PRO A 15 -64.78 22.65 -65.36
C PRO A 15 -65.72 23.84 -65.17
N ALA A 16 -65.20 25.06 -65.36
CA ALA A 16 -66.04 26.24 -65.45
C ALA A 16 -66.81 26.18 -66.78
N ASP A 17 -68.14 26.11 -66.63
CA ASP A 17 -69.11 26.48 -67.63
C ASP A 17 -68.83 27.91 -68.11
N GLU A 18 -68.61 28.08 -69.42
CA GLU A 18 -68.87 29.36 -70.07
C GLU A 18 -69.84 29.15 -71.23
N GLU A 19 -71.05 29.63 -70.99
CA GLU A 19 -71.90 30.39 -71.92
C GLU A 19 -71.97 29.84 -73.35
N GLY A 20 -73.02 29.13 -73.73
CA GLY A 20 -74.36 29.72 -73.78
C GLY A 20 -74.63 30.24 -75.18
N ASP A 21 -74.76 29.34 -76.16
CA ASP A 21 -75.39 29.62 -77.47
C ASP A 21 -76.90 29.85 -77.25
N ARG A 22 -77.21 30.98 -76.62
CA ARG A 22 -78.56 31.53 -76.49
C ARG A 22 -78.79 32.36 -77.74
N TRP A 23 -79.40 31.75 -78.75
CA TRP A 23 -79.95 32.49 -79.88
C TRP A 23 -80.98 33.51 -79.37
N VAL A 24 -80.59 34.77 -79.32
CA VAL A 24 -81.52 35.88 -79.10
C VAL A 24 -82.24 36.13 -80.43
N LEU A 25 -83.48 35.67 -80.53
CA LEU A 25 -84.40 36.12 -81.59
C LEU A 25 -84.69 37.61 -81.33
N VAL A 26 -84.06 38.49 -82.11
CA VAL A 26 -84.41 39.90 -82.14
C VAL A 26 -85.70 40.03 -82.98
N PRO A 27 -86.78 40.63 -82.44
CA PRO A 27 -87.98 40.95 -83.21
C PRO A 27 -87.61 41.85 -84.40
N ALA A 28 -88.25 41.63 -85.56
CA ALA A 28 -87.95 42.31 -86.83
C ALA A 28 -88.15 43.85 -86.84
N SER A 29 -88.41 44.47 -85.69
CA SER A 29 -88.78 45.87 -85.52
C SER A 29 -87.69 46.78 -84.93
N GLU A 30 -86.49 46.26 -84.61
CA GLU A 30 -85.35 47.07 -84.11
C GLU A 30 -84.09 46.98 -84.98
N VAL A 31 -84.22 46.48 -86.22
CA VAL A 31 -83.15 46.61 -87.22
C VAL A 31 -83.27 47.99 -87.86
N GLU A 32 -82.36 48.88 -87.46
CA GLU A 32 -82.23 50.24 -88.00
C GLU A 32 -81.95 50.17 -89.52
N GLY A 33 -82.98 50.43 -90.34
CA GLY A 33 -82.93 50.35 -91.81
C GLY A 33 -84.16 49.77 -92.52
N ALA A 34 -85.22 49.37 -91.81
CA ALA A 34 -86.36 48.63 -92.38
C ALA A 34 -87.46 49.47 -93.08
N ASP A 35 -87.48 50.81 -93.01
CA ASP A 35 -88.62 51.63 -93.47
C ASP A 35 -88.34 52.61 -94.63
N ALA A 36 -87.21 52.46 -95.32
CA ALA A 36 -86.97 53.08 -96.61
C ALA A 36 -85.97 52.20 -97.39
N PRO A 37 -86.33 51.55 -98.51
CA PRO A 37 -85.34 50.87 -99.31
C PRO A 37 -84.37 51.94 -99.81
N LYS A 38 -83.15 51.97 -99.28
CA LYS A 38 -82.04 52.60 -99.99
C LYS A 38 -81.96 51.85 -101.31
N VAL A 39 -82.50 52.45 -102.38
CA VAL A 39 -82.32 51.97 -103.75
C VAL A 39 -80.84 52.21 -104.04
N PHE A 40 -80.04 51.22 -103.68
CA PHE A 40 -78.63 51.18 -104.02
C PHE A 40 -78.52 50.99 -105.53
N ASN A 41 -77.69 51.78 -106.19
CA ASN A 41 -77.24 51.40 -107.52
C ASN A 41 -76.54 50.04 -107.39
N TRP A 42 -76.79 49.16 -108.35
CA TRP A 42 -76.24 47.80 -108.38
C TRP A 42 -74.71 47.80 -108.24
N GLU A 43 -74.06 48.84 -108.79
CA GLU A 43 -72.63 49.11 -108.67
C GLU A 43 -72.16 49.38 -107.23
N ASP A 44 -72.96 50.10 -106.42
CA ASP A 44 -72.62 50.42 -105.02
C ASP A 44 -72.75 49.16 -104.14
N LEU A 45 -73.77 48.33 -104.36
CA LEU A 45 -73.93 47.04 -103.67
C LEU A 45 -72.79 46.07 -104.03
N GLN A 46 -72.38 46.03 -105.29
CA GLN A 46 -71.23 45.23 -105.72
C GLN A 46 -69.92 45.70 -105.05
N GLN A 47 -69.73 47.00 -104.90
CA GLN A 47 -68.60 47.56 -104.17
C GLN A 47 -68.62 47.21 -102.68
N GLU A 48 -69.77 47.34 -102.01
CA GLU A 48 -69.92 46.96 -100.59
C GLU A 48 -69.73 45.46 -100.35
N LEU A 49 -70.21 44.61 -101.26
CA LEU A 49 -69.93 43.18 -101.19
C LEU A 49 -68.43 42.92 -101.39
N ALA A 50 -67.79 43.54 -102.39
CA ALA A 50 -66.35 43.41 -102.59
C ALA A 50 -65.55 43.90 -101.37
N LEU A 51 -66.00 44.98 -100.71
CA LEU A 51 -65.44 45.48 -99.46
C LEU A 51 -65.60 44.47 -98.33
N LEU A 52 -66.79 43.89 -98.13
CA LEU A 52 -67.03 42.84 -97.14
C LEU A 52 -66.20 41.58 -97.39
N TRP A 53 -66.04 41.16 -98.66
CA TRP A 53 -65.18 40.04 -99.03
C TRP A 53 -63.70 40.36 -98.77
N SER A 54 -63.25 41.59 -99.02
CA SER A 54 -61.89 42.03 -98.70
C SER A 54 -61.65 42.11 -97.18
N LEU A 55 -62.64 42.56 -96.41
CA LEU A 55 -62.56 42.64 -94.94
C LEU A 55 -62.63 41.25 -94.31
N SER A 56 -63.48 40.36 -94.82
CA SER A 56 -63.57 38.97 -94.38
C SER A 56 -62.29 38.19 -94.67
N SER A 57 -61.69 38.39 -95.86
CA SER A 57 -60.39 37.81 -96.20
C SER A 57 -59.22 38.43 -95.42
N ALA A 58 -59.27 39.74 -95.12
CA ALA A 58 -58.31 40.38 -94.22
C ALA A 58 -58.45 39.86 -92.78
N LEU A 59 -59.67 39.63 -92.30
CA LEU A 59 -59.96 39.07 -90.98
C LEU A 59 -59.53 37.60 -90.90
N SER A 60 -59.76 36.78 -91.93
CA SER A 60 -59.26 35.40 -91.97
C SER A 60 -57.73 35.38 -92.01
N SER A 61 -57.09 36.21 -92.85
CA SER A 61 -55.63 36.35 -92.86
C SER A 61 -55.07 36.83 -91.52
N ALA A 62 -55.77 37.73 -90.81
CA ALA A 62 -55.39 38.17 -89.48
C ALA A 62 -55.53 37.06 -88.43
N ARG A 63 -56.59 36.22 -88.51
CA ARG A 63 -56.76 35.05 -87.65
C ARG A 63 -55.66 34.01 -87.90
N ASP A 64 -55.30 33.74 -89.15
CA ASP A 64 -54.22 32.81 -89.50
C ASP A 64 -52.87 33.33 -88.99
N ARG A 65 -52.62 34.63 -89.10
CA ARG A 65 -51.42 35.27 -88.50
C ARG A 65 -51.40 35.14 -86.99
N LYS A 66 -52.55 35.35 -86.31
CA LYS A 66 -52.67 35.16 -84.85
C LYS A 66 -52.38 33.71 -84.47
N ALA A 67 -52.93 32.74 -85.19
CA ALA A 67 -52.70 31.32 -84.93
C ALA A 67 -51.23 30.92 -85.16
N ASN A 68 -50.61 31.40 -86.23
CA ASN A 68 -49.18 31.18 -86.49
C ASN A 68 -48.31 31.79 -85.38
N LEU A 69 -48.60 33.03 -84.96
CA LEU A 69 -47.89 33.66 -83.85
C LEU A 69 -48.09 32.89 -82.54
N ALA A 70 -49.30 32.41 -82.24
CA ALA A 70 -49.56 31.59 -81.06
C ALA A 70 -48.76 30.27 -81.10
N ALA A 71 -48.73 29.58 -82.23
CA ALA A 71 -47.94 28.37 -82.40
C ALA A 71 -46.43 28.62 -82.26
N ARG A 72 -45.93 29.72 -82.83
CA ARG A 72 -44.52 30.14 -82.67
C ARG A 72 -44.18 30.49 -81.23
N LEU A 73 -45.10 31.15 -80.51
CA LEU A 73 -44.91 31.46 -79.09
C LEU A 73 -44.91 30.19 -78.25
N GLU A 74 -45.84 29.27 -78.45
CA GLU A 74 -45.85 28.02 -77.67
C GLU A 74 -44.59 27.19 -77.94
N SER A 75 -44.16 27.06 -79.19
CA SER A 75 -42.90 26.38 -79.53
C SER A 75 -41.69 27.05 -78.86
N ALA A 76 -41.64 28.38 -78.83
CA ALA A 76 -40.57 29.11 -78.14
C ALA A 76 -40.62 28.94 -76.61
N ILE A 77 -41.82 28.88 -76.02
CA ILE A 77 -42.03 28.63 -74.60
C ILE A 77 -41.62 27.20 -74.25
N GLU A 78 -42.02 26.20 -75.03
CA GLU A 78 -41.61 24.80 -74.86
C GLU A 78 -40.10 24.64 -74.94
N ALA A 79 -39.45 25.24 -75.94
CA ALA A 79 -37.99 25.26 -76.05
C ALA A 79 -37.34 25.91 -74.81
N ARG A 80 -37.94 26.98 -74.28
CA ARG A 80 -37.45 27.64 -73.05
C ARG A 80 -37.67 26.78 -71.81
N ARG A 81 -38.80 26.07 -71.69
CA ARG A 81 -39.07 25.13 -70.59
C ARG A 81 -38.04 24.01 -70.56
N ALA A 82 -37.76 23.40 -71.72
CA ALA A 82 -36.75 22.34 -71.84
C ALA A 82 -35.35 22.84 -71.44
N PHE A 83 -34.97 24.04 -71.89
CA PHE A 83 -33.71 24.67 -71.50
C PHE A 83 -33.61 24.91 -69.98
N LEU A 84 -34.67 25.44 -69.36
CA LEU A 84 -34.72 25.66 -67.92
C LEU A 84 -34.63 24.34 -67.12
N GLN A 85 -35.26 23.27 -67.60
CA GLN A 85 -35.17 21.96 -66.97
C GLN A 85 -33.73 21.44 -66.98
N GLN A 86 -33.03 21.55 -68.11
CA GLN A 86 -31.62 21.17 -68.23
C GLN A 86 -30.73 21.98 -67.30
N ASP A 87 -30.93 23.30 -67.21
CA ASP A 87 -30.17 24.16 -66.31
C ASP A 87 -30.42 23.80 -64.83
N ASN A 88 -31.65 23.45 -64.45
CA ASN A 88 -31.98 23.00 -63.10
C ASN A 88 -31.29 21.67 -62.76
N GLU A 89 -31.32 20.69 -63.68
CA GLU A 89 -30.62 19.41 -63.50
C GLU A 89 -29.10 19.62 -63.33
N LEU A 90 -28.50 20.50 -64.15
CA LEU A 90 -27.08 20.85 -64.02
C LEU A 90 -26.79 21.57 -62.69
N ALA A 91 -27.70 22.43 -62.22
CA ALA A 91 -27.55 23.10 -60.92
C ALA A 91 -27.58 22.10 -59.76
N GLU A 92 -28.49 21.12 -59.77
CA GLU A 92 -28.53 20.06 -58.77
C GLU A 92 -27.27 19.20 -58.78
N MET A 93 -26.78 18.85 -59.98
CA MET A 93 -25.54 18.07 -60.12
C MET A 93 -24.32 18.85 -59.59
N ARG A 94 -24.25 20.16 -59.83
CA ARG A 94 -23.21 21.03 -59.27
C ARG A 94 -23.31 21.11 -57.76
N GLN A 95 -24.51 21.22 -57.20
CA GLN A 95 -24.71 21.23 -55.75
C GLN A 95 -24.26 19.92 -55.11
N LYS A 96 -24.69 18.76 -55.65
CA LYS A 96 -24.27 17.44 -55.15
C LYS A 96 -22.76 17.26 -55.22
N LEU A 97 -22.12 17.73 -56.29
CA LEU A 97 -20.67 17.69 -56.43
C LEU A 97 -19.97 18.57 -55.39
N GLN A 98 -20.52 19.75 -55.12
CA GLN A 98 -20.00 20.65 -54.08
C GLN A 98 -20.12 20.03 -52.69
N GLU A 99 -21.28 19.47 -52.34
CA GLU A 99 -21.52 18.77 -51.08
C GLU A 99 -20.55 17.60 -50.89
N HIS A 100 -20.35 16.80 -51.94
CA HIS A 100 -19.38 15.70 -51.91
C HIS A 100 -17.93 16.21 -51.76
N SER A 101 -17.58 17.32 -52.42
CA SER A 101 -16.26 17.96 -52.31
C SER A 101 -16.00 18.47 -50.89
N ASP A 102 -16.99 19.12 -50.28
CA ASP A 102 -16.91 19.63 -48.91
C ASP A 102 -16.80 18.49 -47.90
N HIS A 103 -17.59 17.42 -48.08
CA HIS A 103 -17.53 16.22 -47.25
C HIS A 103 -16.16 15.54 -47.34
N MET A 104 -15.59 15.41 -48.55
CA MET A 104 -14.24 14.89 -48.76
C MET A 104 -13.19 15.78 -48.08
N GLY A 105 -13.39 17.10 -48.11
CA GLY A 105 -12.58 18.07 -47.37
C GLY A 105 -12.61 17.84 -45.86
N GLU A 106 -13.81 17.68 -45.28
CA GLU A 106 -13.99 17.39 -43.85
C GLU A 106 -13.33 16.06 -43.46
N LEU A 107 -13.56 15.00 -44.25
CA LEU A 107 -12.95 13.69 -44.02
C LEU A 107 -11.41 13.75 -44.06
N LYS A 108 -10.84 14.54 -44.98
CA LYS A 108 -9.39 14.74 -45.06
C LYS A 108 -8.85 15.44 -43.81
N ILE A 109 -9.53 16.49 -43.34
CA ILE A 109 -9.15 17.21 -42.11
C ILE A 109 -9.26 16.27 -40.90
N ARG A 110 -10.36 15.53 -40.78
CA ARG A 110 -10.58 14.56 -39.69
C ARG A 110 -9.48 13.50 -39.67
N THR A 111 -9.14 12.94 -40.83
CA THR A 111 -8.08 11.92 -40.94
C THR A 111 -6.72 12.47 -40.55
N LYS A 112 -6.38 13.69 -41.01
CA LYS A 112 -5.13 14.36 -40.63
C LYS A 112 -5.07 14.60 -39.12
N LYS A 113 -6.14 15.12 -38.53
CA LYS A 113 -6.22 15.33 -37.08
C LYS A 113 -6.03 14.02 -36.30
N MET A 114 -6.72 12.95 -36.69
CA MET A 114 -6.54 11.64 -36.05
C MET A 114 -5.11 11.13 -36.19
N SER A 115 -4.45 11.34 -37.32
CA SER A 115 -3.04 10.95 -37.50
C SER A 115 -2.08 11.76 -36.61
N GLU A 116 -2.31 13.07 -36.45
CA GLU A 116 -1.54 13.92 -35.54
C GLU A 116 -1.74 13.52 -34.08
N ASP A 117 -2.97 13.20 -33.68
CA ASP A 117 -3.28 12.71 -32.33
C ASP A 117 -2.54 11.40 -32.01
N VAL A 118 -2.45 10.47 -32.98
CA VAL A 118 -1.68 9.22 -32.83
C VAL A 118 -0.18 9.50 -32.69
N GLU A 119 0.38 10.42 -33.47
CA GLU A 119 1.80 10.77 -33.35
C GLU A 119 2.10 11.44 -32.00
N ASN A 120 1.24 12.34 -31.54
CA ASN A 120 1.35 12.96 -30.21
C ASN A 120 1.34 11.90 -29.08
N GLN A 121 0.45 10.91 -29.17
CA GLN A 121 0.43 9.80 -28.21
C GLN A 121 1.71 8.96 -28.27
N ARG A 122 2.21 8.68 -29.48
CA ARG A 122 3.47 7.95 -29.68
C ARG A 122 4.65 8.68 -29.07
N GLU A 123 4.76 9.99 -29.28
CA GLU A 123 5.80 10.83 -28.68
C GLU A 123 5.71 10.83 -27.15
N GLN A 124 4.50 10.95 -26.59
CA GLN A 124 4.29 10.88 -25.15
C GLN A 124 4.73 9.52 -24.58
N LEU A 125 4.39 8.42 -25.24
CA LEU A 125 4.83 7.08 -24.85
C LEU A 125 6.35 6.95 -24.93
N CYS A 126 7.00 7.50 -25.95
CA CYS A 126 8.46 7.51 -26.04
C CYS A 126 9.11 8.25 -24.86
N VAL A 127 8.55 9.37 -24.41
CA VAL A 127 9.03 10.08 -23.21
C VAL A 127 8.86 9.20 -21.97
N ARG A 128 7.70 8.58 -21.77
CA ARG A 128 7.45 7.68 -20.63
C ARG A 128 8.37 6.45 -20.61
N ILE A 129 8.66 5.87 -21.77
CA ILE A 129 9.59 4.74 -21.88
C ILE A 129 11.01 5.18 -21.49
N ARG A 130 11.44 6.37 -21.93
CA ARG A 130 12.77 6.91 -21.55
C ARG A 130 12.85 7.17 -20.05
N THR A 131 11.84 7.79 -19.44
CA THR A 131 11.84 8.04 -17.98
C THR A 131 11.84 6.74 -17.18
N LEU A 132 11.04 5.75 -17.60
CA LEU A 132 11.01 4.43 -16.97
C LEU A 132 12.35 3.69 -17.11
N SER A 133 13.02 3.79 -18.26
CA SER A 133 14.35 3.19 -18.46
C SER A 133 15.39 3.80 -17.52
N VAL A 134 15.37 5.13 -17.34
CA VAL A 134 16.26 5.80 -16.38
C VAL A 134 15.96 5.35 -14.95
N ALA A 135 14.68 5.32 -14.56
CA ALA A 135 14.26 4.85 -13.24
C ALA A 135 14.72 3.41 -12.97
N SER A 136 14.56 2.51 -13.96
CA SER A 136 15.02 1.12 -13.89
C SER A 136 16.53 1.03 -13.67
N ARG A 137 17.34 1.79 -14.41
CA ARG A 137 18.80 1.83 -14.23
C ARG A 137 19.18 2.34 -12.85
N THR A 138 18.52 3.40 -12.36
CA THR A 138 18.81 3.94 -11.02
C THR A 138 18.44 2.94 -9.93
N SER A 139 17.36 2.19 -10.10
CA SER A 139 16.95 1.13 -9.19
C SER A 139 17.97 0.00 -9.17
N CYS A 140 18.38 -0.51 -10.33
CA CYS A 140 19.44 -1.53 -10.43
C CYS A 140 20.75 -1.06 -9.78
N ALA A 141 21.14 0.20 -9.99
CA ALA A 141 22.32 0.76 -9.35
C ALA A 141 22.18 0.84 -7.81
N ALA A 142 21.00 1.18 -7.31
CA ALA A 142 20.72 1.17 -5.87
C ALA A 142 20.76 -0.25 -5.29
N TYR A 143 20.19 -1.24 -5.99
CA TYR A 143 20.25 -2.65 -5.59
C TYR A 143 21.69 -3.18 -5.55
N SER A 144 22.53 -2.88 -6.56
CA SER A 144 23.95 -3.27 -6.56
C SER A 144 24.70 -2.67 -5.36
N LYS A 145 24.51 -1.37 -5.10
CA LYS A 145 25.13 -0.69 -3.94
C LYS A 145 24.71 -1.31 -2.61
N LEU A 146 23.44 -1.68 -2.48
CA LEU A 146 22.94 -2.36 -1.28
C LEU A 146 23.57 -3.74 -1.13
N GLU A 147 23.68 -4.50 -2.22
CA GLU A 147 24.30 -5.82 -2.21
C GLU A 147 25.79 -5.73 -1.84
N GLU A 148 26.51 -4.75 -2.38
CA GLU A 148 27.91 -4.45 -2.01
C GLU A 148 28.03 -4.10 -0.52
N ALA A 149 27.16 -3.24 0.02
CA ALA A 149 27.15 -2.91 1.44
C ALA A 149 26.87 -4.15 2.31
N ASN A 150 25.94 -5.02 1.90
CA ASN A 150 25.63 -6.25 2.63
C ASN A 150 26.81 -7.25 2.61
N LYS A 151 27.52 -7.35 1.47
CA LYS A 151 28.76 -8.14 1.38
C LYS A 151 29.85 -7.61 2.31
N LEU A 152 30.02 -6.29 2.39
CA LEU A 152 30.98 -5.67 3.31
C LEU A 152 30.62 -5.92 4.78
N LEU A 153 29.32 -5.85 5.14
CA LEU A 153 28.85 -6.15 6.49
C LEU A 153 29.00 -7.62 6.85
N SER A 154 28.72 -8.53 5.91
CA SER A 154 28.85 -9.98 6.12
C SER A 154 30.31 -10.45 6.13
N GLY A 155 31.23 -9.63 5.60
CA GLY A 155 32.65 -9.94 5.54
C GLY A 155 33.36 -9.95 6.90
N GLU A 156 34.66 -10.25 6.85
CA GLU A 156 35.53 -10.37 8.02
C GLU A 156 35.58 -9.09 8.86
N ASN A 157 35.50 -7.93 8.22
CA ASN A 157 35.56 -6.63 8.89
C ASN A 157 34.26 -6.22 9.59
N GLY A 158 33.12 -6.81 9.21
CA GLY A 158 31.81 -6.53 9.80
C GLY A 158 31.42 -7.57 10.85
N HIS A 159 30.43 -8.40 10.52
CA HIS A 159 29.92 -9.46 11.39
C HIS A 159 30.98 -10.50 11.75
N GLY A 160 31.98 -10.75 10.89
CA GLY A 160 33.10 -11.64 11.21
C GLY A 160 33.90 -11.16 12.43
N ARG A 161 34.29 -9.88 12.44
CA ARG A 161 35.03 -9.25 13.54
C ARG A 161 34.22 -9.26 14.84
N LEU A 162 32.91 -8.99 14.77
CA LEU A 162 32.03 -9.06 15.93
C LEU A 162 31.97 -10.47 16.51
N LYS A 163 31.77 -11.49 15.66
CA LYS A 163 31.78 -12.90 16.07
C LYS A 163 33.12 -13.31 16.70
N ASN A 164 34.25 -12.83 16.15
CA ASN A 164 35.57 -13.09 16.71
C ASN A 164 35.74 -12.46 18.12
N LEU A 165 35.25 -11.23 18.29
CA LEU A 165 35.30 -10.52 19.57
C LEU A 165 34.37 -11.18 20.60
N GLU A 166 33.17 -11.58 20.19
CA GLU A 166 32.24 -12.36 21.02
C GLU A 166 32.89 -13.67 21.49
N GLN A 167 33.54 -14.40 20.58
CA GLN A 167 34.24 -15.63 20.94
C GLN A 167 35.38 -15.37 21.93
N LYS A 168 36.19 -14.32 21.72
CA LYS A 168 37.25 -13.91 22.66
C LYS A 168 36.69 -13.54 24.04
N LEU A 169 35.57 -12.81 24.08
CA LEU A 169 34.88 -12.46 25.32
C LEU A 169 34.41 -13.73 26.04
N ARG A 170 33.75 -14.64 25.32
CA ARG A 170 33.24 -15.90 25.86
C ARG A 170 34.36 -16.77 26.44
N MET A 171 35.48 -16.90 25.72
CA MET A 171 36.66 -17.63 26.19
C MET A 171 37.24 -17.00 27.46
N ARG A 172 37.33 -15.66 27.52
CA ARG A 172 37.79 -14.95 28.72
C ARG A 172 36.85 -15.16 29.91
N GLN A 173 35.54 -15.04 29.71
CA GLN A 173 34.54 -15.26 30.75
C GLN A 173 34.61 -16.70 31.28
N GLN A 174 34.70 -17.71 30.40
CA GLN A 174 34.85 -19.11 30.80
C GLN A 174 36.13 -19.33 31.60
N HIS A 175 37.24 -18.71 31.21
CA HIS A 175 38.49 -18.78 31.96
C HIS A 175 38.35 -18.17 33.36
N MET A 176 37.72 -16.99 33.47
CA MET A 176 37.50 -16.32 34.75
C MET A 176 36.59 -17.13 35.68
N ILE A 177 35.52 -17.73 35.16
CA ILE A 177 34.65 -18.64 35.94
C ILE A 177 35.43 -19.87 36.41
N THR A 178 36.27 -20.42 35.54
CA THR A 178 37.16 -21.54 35.90
C THR A 178 38.11 -21.14 37.03
N GLN A 179 38.65 -19.92 37.03
CA GLN A 179 39.45 -19.41 38.14
C GLN A 179 38.64 -19.30 39.45
N VAL A 180 37.38 -18.86 39.40
CA VAL A 180 36.50 -18.83 40.60
C VAL A 180 36.32 -20.23 41.18
N ALA A 181 36.15 -21.26 40.33
CA ALA A 181 36.07 -22.65 40.77
C ALA A 181 37.36 -23.13 41.46
N HIS A 182 38.53 -22.61 41.09
CA HIS A 182 39.79 -22.89 41.77
C HIS A 182 39.93 -22.13 43.11
N VAL A 183 39.38 -20.92 43.21
CA VAL A 183 39.39 -20.11 44.45
C VAL A 183 38.41 -20.67 45.48
N TYR A 184 37.26 -21.18 45.05
CA TYR A 184 36.24 -21.80 45.89
C TYR A 184 36.04 -23.29 45.54
N PRO A 185 37.03 -24.15 45.81
CA PRO A 185 36.92 -25.56 45.50
C PRO A 185 35.86 -26.20 46.38
N VAL A 186 34.86 -26.81 45.75
CA VAL A 186 33.88 -27.67 46.40
C VAL A 186 34.44 -29.09 46.35
N ARG A 187 34.88 -29.63 47.50
CA ARG A 187 35.42 -30.99 47.60
C ARG A 187 34.65 -31.80 48.64
N PRO A 188 34.46 -33.11 48.43
CA PRO A 188 34.00 -34.00 49.50
C PRO A 188 35.04 -34.02 50.64
N LEU A 189 34.60 -33.92 51.89
CA LEU A 189 35.55 -33.99 53.02
C LEU A 189 36.07 -35.43 53.19
N ASP A 190 37.38 -35.63 53.04
CA ASP A 190 38.13 -36.78 53.58
C ASP A 190 38.48 -36.46 55.04
N GLU A 191 37.92 -37.21 55.98
CA GLU A 191 38.29 -37.14 57.39
C GLU A 191 39.64 -37.84 57.61
N GLN A 192 40.78 -37.17 57.38
CA GLN A 192 42.01 -37.47 58.13
C GLN A 192 43.07 -36.35 58.06
N SER A 193 43.25 -35.68 59.21
CA SER A 193 44.52 -35.16 59.76
C SER A 193 45.06 -33.75 59.37
N PRO A 194 45.87 -33.12 60.25
CA PRO A 194 45.99 -31.67 60.40
C PRO A 194 47.18 -31.05 59.64
N ALA A 195 47.06 -29.74 59.41
CA ALA A 195 48.13 -28.75 59.19
C ALA A 195 49.52 -29.26 58.74
N VAL A 196 49.75 -29.42 57.43
CA VAL A 196 51.10 -29.32 56.85
C VAL A 196 51.05 -28.55 55.52
N LYS A 197 51.78 -27.43 55.51
CA LYS A 197 52.33 -26.61 54.41
C LYS A 197 51.86 -26.97 52.99
N ARG A 198 51.05 -26.07 52.43
CA ARG A 198 50.68 -26.03 51.00
C ARG A 198 51.90 -25.58 50.18
N GLY A 199 52.68 -26.55 49.72
CA GLY A 199 53.80 -26.39 48.78
C GLY A 199 53.31 -26.37 47.33
N LEU A 200 53.75 -25.35 46.60
CA LEU A 200 53.58 -25.11 45.18
C LEU A 200 54.47 -26.06 44.37
N THR A 201 53.93 -27.05 43.66
CA THR A 201 54.55 -27.59 42.42
C THR A 201 53.50 -28.24 41.53
N SER A 202 53.25 -27.60 40.39
CA SER A 202 52.67 -28.18 39.18
C SER A 202 53.56 -29.31 38.67
N ASN A 203 52.99 -30.47 38.33
CA ASN A 203 53.60 -31.37 37.34
C ASN A 203 52.53 -32.07 36.50
N ILE A 204 52.70 -31.90 35.20
CA ILE A 204 52.00 -32.54 34.09
C ILE A 204 52.52 -33.96 33.97
N VAL A 205 51.65 -34.98 34.03
CA VAL A 205 51.87 -36.28 33.38
C VAL A 205 50.54 -36.83 32.87
N LYS A 206 50.45 -37.03 31.55
CA LYS A 206 49.50 -37.92 30.87
C LYS A 206 49.94 -39.37 31.12
N THR A 207 49.02 -40.27 31.46
CA THR A 207 48.99 -41.65 30.93
C THR A 207 47.67 -42.35 31.26
N SER A 208 47.04 -42.85 30.18
CA SER A 208 46.26 -44.09 30.01
C SER A 208 45.55 -44.75 31.19
N GLY A 209 44.30 -45.12 30.91
CA GLY A 209 43.36 -45.71 31.84
C GLY A 209 43.73 -47.08 32.39
N THR A 210 43.13 -47.37 33.53
CA THR A 210 42.65 -48.71 33.88
C THR A 210 41.48 -48.51 34.84
N GLU A 211 40.44 -49.28 34.60
CA GLU A 211 39.18 -49.36 35.32
C GLU A 211 39.41 -49.53 36.83
N SER A 212 38.73 -48.71 37.64
CA SER A 212 38.53 -49.02 39.06
C SER A 212 37.03 -49.10 39.33
N VAL A 213 36.54 -50.34 39.23
CA VAL A 213 35.51 -50.97 40.07
C VAL A 213 34.56 -49.99 40.76
N LEU A 214 33.31 -50.01 40.28
CA LEU A 214 32.15 -49.46 40.97
C LEU A 214 32.14 -49.91 42.43
N SER A 215 32.30 -48.95 43.35
CA SER A 215 31.91 -49.13 44.73
C SER A 215 30.45 -48.70 44.87
N ASN A 216 29.56 -49.70 44.88
CA ASN A 216 28.19 -49.55 45.34
C ASN A 216 28.19 -49.21 46.84
N GLY A 217 27.63 -48.07 47.21
CA GLY A 217 27.42 -47.68 48.60
C GLY A 217 26.96 -46.23 48.72
N SER A 218 25.64 -46.02 48.88
CA SER A 218 25.04 -44.71 49.08
C SER A 218 25.67 -43.98 50.26
N GLN A 219 26.25 -42.78 50.11
CA GLN A 219 26.48 -41.90 51.27
C GLN A 219 26.41 -40.42 50.86
N ASN A 220 25.52 -39.68 51.51
CA ASN A 220 25.46 -38.22 51.51
C ASN A 220 26.75 -37.64 52.08
N ARG A 221 27.85 -37.63 51.31
CA ARG A 221 29.13 -37.12 51.76
C ARG A 221 29.06 -35.59 51.87
N PRO A 222 29.35 -34.98 53.03
CA PRO A 222 29.26 -33.54 53.18
C PRO A 222 30.29 -32.85 52.28
N LEU A 223 29.79 -31.94 51.43
CA LEU A 223 30.61 -31.10 50.55
C LEU A 223 31.17 -29.94 51.39
N ALA A 224 32.46 -29.68 51.24
CA ALA A 224 33.17 -28.60 51.91
C ALA A 224 33.68 -27.58 50.91
N ILE A 225 33.54 -26.29 51.24
CA ILE A 225 34.18 -25.19 50.51
C ILE A 225 35.41 -24.77 51.31
N LEU A 226 36.60 -24.84 50.71
CA LEU A 226 37.88 -24.53 51.38
C LEU A 226 38.11 -25.31 52.70
N GLY A 227 37.54 -26.53 52.81
CA GLY A 227 37.67 -27.38 54.00
C GLY A 227 36.66 -27.10 55.12
N LEU A 228 35.71 -26.18 54.91
CA LEU A 228 34.63 -25.86 55.85
C LEU A 228 33.30 -26.49 55.39
N GLN A 229 32.60 -27.15 56.31
CA GLN A 229 31.33 -27.83 56.03
C GLN A 229 30.11 -26.99 56.43
N LEU A 230 29.02 -27.17 55.67
CA LEU A 230 27.67 -26.83 56.12
C LEU A 230 27.17 -27.96 57.03
N SER A 231 27.08 -27.71 58.34
CA SER A 231 26.44 -28.65 59.24
C SER A 231 24.97 -28.79 58.87
N LYS A 232 24.48 -30.03 58.70
CA LYS A 232 23.05 -30.29 58.53
C LYS A 232 22.34 -29.81 59.79
N GLN A 233 21.20 -29.13 59.64
CA GLN A 233 20.36 -28.77 60.79
C GLN A 233 19.97 -30.05 61.53
N VAL A 234 20.65 -30.32 62.65
CA VAL A 234 20.27 -31.40 63.55
C VAL A 234 18.94 -31.00 64.16
N LYS A 235 17.95 -31.89 64.02
CA LYS A 235 16.67 -31.80 64.70
C LYS A 235 16.93 -31.68 66.20
N LYS A 236 16.73 -30.46 66.73
CA LYS A 236 16.30 -30.13 68.08
C LYS A 236 16.51 -31.23 69.14
N THR A 237 17.75 -31.42 69.61
CA THR A 237 18.07 -31.89 70.96
C THR A 237 19.48 -31.41 71.34
N GLY A 238 19.63 -30.80 72.51
CA GLY A 238 20.92 -30.44 73.08
C GLY A 238 21.22 -28.95 73.09
N TYR A 239 21.19 -28.36 74.28
CA TYR A 239 21.43 -26.96 74.63
C TYR A 239 22.90 -26.49 74.44
N PHE A 240 23.68 -27.19 73.61
CA PHE A 240 25.09 -26.95 73.31
C PHE A 240 25.35 -27.32 71.85
N SER A 241 24.83 -26.52 70.91
CA SER A 241 25.41 -26.49 69.57
C SER A 241 26.57 -25.50 69.65
N ASP A 242 27.78 -26.00 69.40
CA ASP A 242 29.01 -25.22 69.48
C ASP A 242 28.84 -23.95 68.64
N LYS A 243 28.94 -22.77 69.26
CA LYS A 243 28.90 -21.46 68.56
C LYS A 243 29.85 -21.42 67.34
N THR A 244 30.88 -22.25 67.38
CA THR A 244 31.86 -22.44 66.31
C THR A 244 31.27 -23.11 65.05
N GLU A 245 30.27 -23.98 65.17
CA GLU A 245 29.61 -24.64 64.03
C GLU A 245 28.71 -23.69 63.25
N PHE A 246 27.94 -22.83 63.95
CA PHE A 246 27.14 -21.78 63.30
C PHE A 246 28.02 -20.74 62.61
N GLN A 247 29.17 -20.43 63.20
CA GLN A 247 30.14 -19.53 62.57
C GLN A 247 30.77 -20.16 61.32
N LYS A 248 31.10 -21.47 61.36
CA LYS A 248 31.59 -22.24 60.20
C LYS A 248 30.55 -22.26 59.08
N SER A 249 29.29 -22.58 59.36
CA SER A 249 28.23 -22.62 58.36
C SER A 249 27.95 -21.25 57.74
N SER A 250 27.95 -20.19 58.56
CA SER A 250 27.81 -18.81 58.09
C SER A 250 28.96 -18.37 57.19
N THR A 251 30.18 -18.83 57.49
CA THR A 251 31.37 -18.58 56.66
C THR A 251 31.27 -19.29 55.30
N VAL A 252 30.82 -20.56 55.28
CA VAL A 252 30.60 -21.30 54.02
C VAL A 252 29.52 -20.64 53.16
N LEU A 253 28.44 -20.19 53.78
CA LEU A 253 27.36 -19.50 53.08
C LEU A 253 27.81 -18.13 52.54
N GLY A 254 28.68 -17.42 53.26
CA GLY A 254 29.38 -16.24 52.79
C GLY A 254 30.27 -16.49 51.57
N TYR A 255 31.03 -17.60 51.57
CA TYR A 255 31.83 -18.01 50.41
C TYR A 255 30.96 -18.37 49.20
N ALA A 256 29.84 -19.07 49.41
CA ALA A 256 28.89 -19.39 48.35
C ALA A 256 28.29 -18.12 47.74
N ALA A 257 27.86 -17.18 48.58
CA ALA A 257 27.34 -15.90 48.11
C ALA A 257 28.39 -15.13 47.30
N HIS A 258 29.64 -15.08 47.78
CA HIS A 258 30.72 -14.36 47.09
C HIS A 258 31.06 -14.99 45.73
N ALA A 259 31.14 -16.32 45.66
CA ALA A 259 31.34 -17.04 44.40
C ALA A 259 30.20 -16.74 43.39
N VAL A 260 28.94 -16.73 43.84
CA VAL A 260 27.78 -16.42 42.99
C VAL A 260 27.86 -14.99 42.44
N SER A 261 28.23 -14.00 43.24
CA SER A 261 28.36 -12.63 42.73
C SER A 261 29.56 -12.43 41.82
N LEU A 262 30.68 -13.12 42.04
CA LEU A 262 31.81 -13.08 41.11
C LEU A 262 31.39 -13.63 39.76
N ILE A 263 30.74 -14.80 39.74
CA ILE A 263 30.24 -15.42 38.50
C ILE A 263 29.23 -14.50 37.81
N ALA A 264 28.28 -13.93 38.54
CA ALA A 264 27.30 -12.99 38.00
C ALA A 264 27.95 -11.74 37.40
N SER A 265 28.98 -11.20 38.07
CA SER A 265 29.73 -10.04 37.57
C SER A 265 30.52 -10.36 36.29
N TYR A 266 31.12 -11.55 36.18
CA TYR A 266 31.88 -11.95 34.99
C TYR A 266 30.98 -12.26 33.81
N LEU A 267 29.77 -12.75 34.07
CA LEU A 267 28.74 -13.01 33.06
C LEU A 267 27.92 -11.76 32.70
N ASN A 268 28.11 -10.64 33.43
CA ASN A 268 27.29 -9.43 33.33
C ASN A 268 25.79 -9.70 33.50
N ILE A 269 25.42 -10.61 34.41
CA ILE A 269 24.02 -10.96 34.68
C ILE A 269 23.58 -10.23 35.96
N PRO A 270 22.53 -9.38 35.91
CA PRO A 270 21.98 -8.77 37.09
C PRO A 270 21.29 -9.83 37.96
N LEU A 271 21.69 -9.93 39.22
CA LEU A 271 21.04 -10.84 40.17
C LEU A 271 19.68 -10.27 40.58
N ARG A 272 18.63 -11.10 40.51
CA ARG A 272 17.27 -10.74 40.96
C ARG A 272 17.22 -10.30 42.42
N TYR A 273 18.06 -10.89 43.26
CA TYR A 273 18.26 -10.53 44.65
C TYR A 273 19.74 -10.17 44.83
N PRO A 274 20.10 -8.87 44.90
CA PRO A 274 21.47 -8.47 45.10
C PRO A 274 22.03 -8.98 46.44
N LEU A 275 23.33 -9.20 46.47
CA LEU A 275 24.03 -9.77 47.63
C LEU A 275 24.94 -8.72 48.25
N ARG A 276 24.91 -8.58 49.59
CA ARG A 276 25.88 -7.78 50.34
C ARG A 276 26.91 -8.71 50.97
N PHE A 277 28.15 -8.58 50.54
CA PHE A 277 29.26 -9.40 51.03
C PHE A 277 29.81 -8.87 52.34
N GLY A 278 29.75 -9.71 53.38
CA GLY A 278 30.31 -9.43 54.69
C GLY A 278 31.04 -10.63 55.28
N GLY A 279 31.49 -11.57 54.44
CA GLY A 279 32.09 -12.85 54.88
C GLY A 279 31.07 -13.68 55.66
N SER A 280 31.37 -13.98 56.92
CA SER A 280 30.46 -14.68 57.83
C SER A 280 29.18 -13.91 58.19
N ARG A 281 29.12 -12.60 57.89
CA ARG A 281 27.93 -11.74 58.07
C ARG A 281 27.42 -11.21 56.72
N SER A 282 27.20 -12.11 55.77
CA SER A 282 26.66 -11.73 54.45
C SER A 282 25.13 -11.62 54.47
N TYR A 283 24.55 -10.84 53.56
CA TYR A 283 23.10 -10.60 53.48
C TYR A 283 22.58 -10.73 52.05
N VAL A 284 21.31 -11.13 51.91
CA VAL A 284 20.55 -11.10 50.65
C VAL A 284 19.55 -9.96 50.71
N LEU A 285 19.45 -9.18 49.63
CA LEU A 285 18.49 -8.09 49.51
C LEU A 285 17.25 -8.56 48.75
N ASP A 286 16.07 -8.39 49.37
CA ASP A 286 14.79 -8.56 48.69
C ASP A 286 14.18 -7.20 48.34
N HIS A 287 13.78 -7.07 47.07
CA HIS A 287 13.09 -5.90 46.53
C HIS A 287 11.55 -6.03 46.61
N ALA A 288 11.03 -6.89 47.49
CA ALA A 288 9.60 -6.97 47.74
C ALA A 288 9.06 -5.58 48.15
N PRO A 289 7.89 -5.16 47.64
CA PRO A 289 7.25 -3.94 48.11
C PRO A 289 6.92 -4.13 49.59
N SER A 290 7.56 -3.32 50.45
CA SER A 290 7.26 -3.27 51.88
C SER A 290 5.76 -3.02 52.05
N VAL A 291 5.02 -3.99 52.58
CA VAL A 291 3.72 -3.72 53.19
C VAL A 291 4.02 -2.77 54.35
N GLU A 292 3.64 -1.51 54.23
CA GLU A 292 3.82 -0.53 55.29
C GLU A 292 3.07 -1.00 56.54
N LEU A 293 3.82 -1.43 57.55
CA LEU A 293 3.35 -1.29 58.91
C LEU A 293 4.25 -0.29 59.63
N SER A 294 3.68 0.91 59.72
CA SER A 294 3.84 1.86 60.82
C SER A 294 4.93 2.95 60.73
N SER A 295 4.39 4.16 60.93
CA SER A 295 4.94 5.24 61.76
C SER A 295 5.99 6.14 61.15
N ILE A 296 5.46 7.26 60.66
CA ILE A 296 6.07 8.58 60.56
C ILE A 296 6.83 8.87 61.86
N THR A 297 8.16 8.98 61.80
CA THR A 297 8.99 10.04 62.41
C THR A 297 10.45 9.56 62.50
N ALA A 298 11.34 10.19 61.73
CA ALA A 298 12.57 10.83 62.21
C ALA A 298 13.51 11.12 61.03
N ALA A 299 14.11 12.30 61.07
CA ALA A 299 14.72 13.00 59.96
C ALA A 299 16.25 12.82 59.85
N ALA A 300 16.74 13.30 58.70
CA ALA A 300 18.10 13.78 58.38
C ALA A 300 19.17 12.73 57.98
N SER A 301 19.44 12.65 56.68
CA SER A 301 20.69 13.16 56.08
C SER A 301 20.67 12.95 54.57
N SER A 302 20.85 14.03 53.83
CA SER A 302 21.00 14.04 52.37
C SER A 302 22.31 13.37 51.94
N VAL A 303 22.24 12.53 50.89
CA VAL A 303 23.15 12.45 49.73
C VAL A 303 22.75 11.19 48.92
N TYR A 304 22.34 11.39 47.67
CA TYR A 304 21.88 10.39 46.66
C TYR A 304 20.69 9.50 47.04
N SER A 305 19.46 10.04 46.98
CA SER A 305 18.25 9.22 46.92
C SER A 305 17.97 8.79 45.48
N SER A 306 18.60 7.71 45.01
CA SER A 306 18.00 6.93 43.92
C SER A 306 16.78 6.21 44.49
N THR A 307 15.61 6.43 43.90
CA THR A 307 14.32 5.72 44.07
C THR A 307 14.37 4.58 45.11
N GLY A 308 14.18 4.95 46.39
CA GLY A 308 14.37 4.04 47.53
C GLY A 308 13.21 3.07 47.69
N MET A 309 13.16 2.01 46.89
CA MET A 309 12.49 0.79 47.32
C MET A 309 13.21 0.32 48.58
N ARG A 310 12.55 0.32 49.74
CA ARG A 310 13.14 -0.17 51.00
C ARG A 310 13.52 -1.65 50.80
N THR A 311 14.78 -1.92 50.51
CA THR A 311 15.30 -3.29 50.37
C THR A 311 15.37 -3.92 51.74
N MET A 312 14.64 -5.01 51.93
CA MET A 312 14.71 -5.79 53.17
C MET A 312 16.00 -6.62 53.14
N GLU A 313 16.87 -6.46 54.13
CA GLU A 313 18.12 -7.23 54.24
C GLU A 313 17.88 -8.49 55.08
N PHE A 314 18.19 -9.67 54.52
CA PHE A 314 18.06 -10.95 55.21
C PHE A 314 19.44 -11.59 55.46
N PRO A 315 19.75 -12.00 56.71
CA PRO A 315 21.08 -12.50 57.07
C PRO A 315 21.33 -13.92 56.55
N LEU A 316 22.49 -14.15 55.93
CA LEU A 316 23.02 -15.47 55.55
C LEU A 316 23.82 -16.11 56.70
N PHE A 317 23.43 -15.85 57.93
CA PHE A 317 24.07 -16.39 59.13
C PHE A 317 23.04 -16.62 60.21
N PHE A 318 23.35 -17.51 61.15
CA PHE A 318 22.48 -17.81 62.28
C PHE A 318 22.86 -16.90 63.46
N ASP A 319 22.03 -15.90 63.76
CA ASP A 319 22.20 -14.99 64.92
C ASP A 319 20.94 -15.08 65.80
N GLY A 320 21.02 -15.83 66.90
CA GLY A 320 19.95 -15.92 67.89
C GLY A 320 18.72 -16.78 67.51
N PRO A 321 17.56 -16.59 68.18
CA PRO A 321 16.36 -17.44 68.06
C PRO A 321 15.57 -17.24 66.75
N GLU A 322 15.88 -16.24 65.94
CA GLU A 322 15.18 -15.92 64.68
C GLU A 322 15.75 -16.69 63.48
N THR A 323 15.77 -18.02 63.56
CA THR A 323 16.24 -18.89 62.47
C THR A 323 15.39 -18.82 61.19
N THR A 324 14.20 -18.22 61.27
CA THR A 324 13.27 -18.06 60.15
C THR A 324 13.78 -17.06 59.11
N ARG A 325 14.41 -15.96 59.53
CA ARG A 325 14.96 -14.93 58.62
C ARG A 325 16.16 -15.46 57.83
N SER A 326 17.04 -16.21 58.47
CA SER A 326 18.19 -16.82 57.80
C SER A 326 17.81 -18.00 56.91
N ALA A 327 16.81 -18.80 57.31
CA ALA A 327 16.24 -19.83 56.45
C ALA A 327 15.63 -19.22 55.16
N TYR A 328 14.95 -18.08 55.27
CA TYR A 328 14.43 -17.35 54.11
C TYR A 328 15.55 -16.80 53.22
N ALA A 329 16.63 -16.24 53.79
CA ALA A 329 17.80 -15.79 53.05
C ALA A 329 18.44 -16.92 52.21
N ILE A 330 18.58 -18.11 52.81
CA ILE A 330 19.11 -19.31 52.14
C ILE A 330 18.19 -19.73 50.99
N PHE A 331 16.87 -19.69 51.21
CA PHE A 331 15.89 -19.97 50.16
C PHE A 331 16.02 -19.00 48.97
N LEU A 332 16.17 -17.70 49.25
CA LEU A 332 16.39 -16.69 48.21
C LEU A 332 17.71 -16.94 47.45
N LEU A 333 18.80 -17.25 48.16
CA LEU A 333 20.09 -17.56 47.51
C LEU A 333 19.98 -18.79 46.59
N ASN A 334 19.29 -19.84 47.03
CA ASN A 334 19.03 -21.02 46.19
C ASN A 334 18.21 -20.65 44.94
N LYS A 335 17.23 -19.76 45.09
CA LYS A 335 16.44 -19.23 43.97
C LYS A 335 17.29 -18.41 42.99
N VAL A 336 18.27 -17.65 43.48
CA VAL A 336 19.25 -16.94 42.63
C VAL A 336 20.08 -17.93 41.81
N ILE A 337 20.60 -18.98 42.44
CA ILE A 337 21.43 -19.99 41.77
C ILE A 337 20.63 -20.69 40.68
N LEU A 338 19.39 -21.10 40.97
CA LEU A 338 18.52 -21.76 40.00
C LEU A 338 18.18 -20.84 38.81
N LEU A 339 17.87 -19.57 39.06
CA LEU A 339 17.63 -18.58 38.01
C LEU A 339 18.88 -18.30 37.16
N ALA A 340 20.05 -18.20 37.78
CA ALA A 340 21.31 -17.99 37.07
C ALA A 340 21.64 -19.17 36.15
N ILE A 341 21.32 -20.40 36.55
CA ILE A 341 21.47 -21.60 35.71
C ILE A 341 20.48 -21.57 34.54
N PHE A 342 19.23 -21.16 34.77
CA PHE A 342 18.18 -21.13 33.75
C PHE A 342 18.37 -20.03 32.68
N VAL A 343 19.10 -18.96 33.00
CA VAL A 343 19.43 -17.88 32.05
C VAL A 343 20.65 -18.24 31.19
N PHE A 344 21.39 -19.30 31.53
CA PHE A 344 22.65 -19.67 30.88
C PHE A 344 22.60 -20.98 30.06
N ILE A 345 21.46 -21.70 30.09
CA ILE A 345 21.14 -22.85 29.22
C ILE A 345 20.17 -22.38 28.15
#